data_AF-A0A7Y4ZID2-F1
#
_entry.id   AF-A0A7Y4ZID2-F1
#
_cell.length_a   1.000
_cell.length_b   1.000
_cell.length_c   1.000
_cell.angle_alpha   90.00
_cell.angle_beta   90.00
_cell.angle_gamma   90.00
#
_symmetry.space_group_name_H-M   'P 1'
#
loop_
_entity.id
_entity.type
_entity.pdbx_description
1 polymer ?
#
loop_
_entity_poly.entity_id
_entity_poly.type
_entity_poly.pdbx_seq_one_letter_code
_entity_poly.pdbx_strand_id
1 'polypeptide(L)'
;MARTAMEGALVDLCFVRYNAEHDGAARDVFPFAAAGGRPLLYCFKSTGGYVPDAALDAARLPREKWRPAVADHYRFVLSRAAVDGVLCTLASNAEVDALCSALDEGPMTEEEEQYVVGLAHLGAGRARLGG
;
A
#
# COMPACT_ATOMS: atom_id res chain seq x y z
N MET A 1 -20.20 -12.52 -0.53
CA MET A 1 -20.56 -11.69 0.64
C MET A 1 -20.06 -10.26 0.51
N ALA A 2 -18.74 -10.00 0.45
CA ALA A 2 -18.21 -8.63 0.33
C ALA A 2 -18.76 -7.86 -0.89
N ARG A 3 -18.77 -8.50 -2.08
CA ARG A 3 -19.37 -7.94 -3.30
C ARG A 3 -20.84 -7.50 -3.12
N THR A 4 -21.68 -8.39 -2.60
CA THR A 4 -23.11 -8.14 -2.38
C THR A 4 -23.37 -6.97 -1.44
N ALA A 5 -22.53 -6.81 -0.40
CA ALA A 5 -22.65 -5.68 0.51
C ALA A 5 -22.27 -4.34 -0.15
N MET A 6 -21.24 -4.34 -1.01
CA MET A 6 -20.79 -3.16 -1.75
C MET A 6 -21.76 -2.74 -2.87
N GLU A 7 -22.30 -3.70 -3.61
CA GLU A 7 -23.25 -3.43 -4.72
C GLU A 7 -24.65 -3.04 -4.22
N GLY A 8 -25.07 -3.53 -3.04
CA GLY A 8 -26.40 -3.29 -2.50
C GLY A 8 -26.56 -1.97 -1.73
N ALA A 9 -25.52 -1.12 -1.65
CA ALA A 9 -25.49 0.09 -0.82
C ALA A 9 -25.92 -0.15 0.65
N LEU A 10 -25.62 -1.34 1.17
CA LEU A 10 -26.01 -1.75 2.53
C LEU A 10 -25.05 -1.22 3.61
N VAL A 11 -23.92 -0.66 3.20
CA VAL A 11 -22.86 -0.15 4.07
C VAL A 11 -22.28 1.14 3.50
N ASP A 12 -21.91 2.08 4.38
CA ASP A 12 -21.31 3.36 3.98
C ASP A 12 -19.78 3.29 3.88
N LEU A 13 -19.15 2.36 4.63
CA LEU A 13 -17.69 2.16 4.67
C LEU A 13 -17.31 0.69 4.57
N CYS A 14 -16.22 0.41 3.86
CA CYS A 14 -15.60 -0.91 3.74
C CYS A 14 -14.12 -0.83 4.10
N PHE A 15 -13.65 -1.75 4.95
CA PHE A 15 -12.24 -1.88 5.30
C PHE A 15 -11.60 -3.06 4.57
N VAL A 16 -10.50 -2.81 3.86
CA VAL A 16 -9.79 -3.84 3.09
C VAL A 16 -8.31 -3.85 3.43
N ARG A 17 -7.75 -5.04 3.60
CA ARG A 17 -6.30 -5.20 3.71
C ARG A 17 -5.71 -5.13 2.29
N TYR A 18 -5.01 -4.05 2.02
CA TYR A 18 -4.21 -3.86 0.81
C TYR A 18 -2.90 -3.18 1.22
N ASN A 19 -1.79 -3.82 0.87
CA ASN A 19 -0.44 -3.34 1.11
C ASN A 19 0.54 -4.08 0.19
N ALA A 20 1.81 -3.69 0.21
CA ALA A 20 2.82 -4.26 -0.70
C ALA A 20 3.03 -5.78 -0.52
N GLU A 21 2.80 -6.32 0.69
CA GLU A 21 2.88 -7.76 0.95
C GLU A 21 1.61 -8.52 0.50
N HIS A 22 0.46 -7.83 0.47
CA HIS A 22 -0.87 -8.35 0.17
C HIS A 22 -1.57 -7.44 -0.85
N ASP A 23 -1.11 -7.51 -2.11
CA ASP A 23 -1.56 -6.66 -3.22
C ASP A 23 -2.85 -7.17 -3.91
N GLY A 24 -3.34 -8.36 -3.56
CA GLY A 24 -4.42 -9.04 -4.27
C GLY A 24 -5.74 -8.27 -4.38
N ALA A 25 -6.02 -7.37 -3.44
CA ALA A 25 -7.21 -6.50 -3.50
C ALA A 25 -7.26 -5.64 -4.77
N ALA A 26 -6.13 -5.32 -5.38
CA ALA A 26 -6.07 -4.61 -6.66
C ALA A 26 -6.77 -5.37 -7.79
N ARG A 27 -6.73 -6.71 -7.74
CA ARG A 27 -7.39 -7.59 -8.72
C ARG A 27 -8.79 -8.00 -8.28
N ASP A 28 -8.96 -8.25 -6.98
CA ASP A 28 -10.16 -8.93 -6.46
C ASP A 28 -11.24 -7.96 -5.96
N VAL A 29 -10.88 -6.71 -5.63
CA VAL A 29 -11.77 -5.73 -4.98
C VAL A 29 -11.92 -4.46 -5.81
N PHE A 30 -10.82 -3.80 -6.17
CA PHE A 30 -10.86 -2.46 -6.80
C PHE A 30 -11.65 -2.38 -8.10
N PRO A 31 -11.68 -3.40 -8.99
CA PRO A 31 -12.53 -3.35 -10.19
C PRO A 31 -14.02 -3.21 -9.88
N PHE A 32 -14.47 -3.65 -8.71
CA PHE A 32 -15.87 -3.55 -8.26
C PHE A 32 -16.12 -2.29 -7.42
N ALA A 33 -15.05 -1.60 -7.01
CA ALA A 33 -15.08 -0.34 -6.26
C ALA A 33 -15.01 0.89 -7.18
N ALA A 34 -15.23 0.77 -8.50
CA ALA A 34 -15.26 1.91 -9.42
C ALA A 34 -16.69 2.37 -9.79
N ALA A 35 -17.72 1.63 -9.37
CA ALA A 35 -19.12 1.94 -9.68
C ALA A 35 -19.69 3.03 -8.74
N GLY A 36 -20.48 3.95 -9.27
CA GLY A 36 -21.15 5.00 -8.49
C GLY A 36 -22.12 4.42 -7.45
N GLY A 37 -22.25 5.08 -6.30
CA GLY A 37 -23.09 4.61 -5.18
C GLY A 37 -22.42 3.56 -4.27
N ARG A 38 -21.10 3.37 -4.40
CA ARG A 38 -20.33 2.44 -3.58
C ARG A 38 -20.06 2.97 -2.16
N PRO A 39 -19.81 2.07 -1.19
CA PRO A 39 -19.23 2.44 0.09
C PRO A 39 -17.83 3.08 -0.07
N LEU A 40 -17.44 3.95 0.85
CA LEU A 40 -16.07 4.45 0.94
C LEU A 40 -15.13 3.29 1.31
N LEU A 41 -13.99 3.19 0.63
CA LEU A 41 -13.02 2.12 0.76
C LEU A 41 -11.80 2.62 1.54
N TYR A 42 -11.64 2.10 2.75
CA TYR A 42 -10.51 2.39 3.61
C TYR A 42 -9.57 1.20 3.71
N CYS A 43 -8.27 1.45 3.64
CA CYS A 43 -7.28 0.40 3.82
C CYS A 43 -6.70 0.37 5.23
N PHE A 44 -6.46 -0.82 5.76
CA PHE A 44 -5.80 -1.01 7.05
C PHE A 44 -4.53 -1.85 6.89
N LYS A 45 -3.60 -1.73 7.85
CA LYS A 45 -2.28 -2.37 7.82
C LYS A 45 -1.49 -1.99 6.56
N SER A 46 -1.58 -0.72 6.13
CA SER A 46 -0.94 -0.20 4.92
C SER A 46 0.58 -0.39 4.91
N THR A 47 1.24 -0.34 6.07
CA THR A 47 2.68 -0.53 6.23
C THR A 47 3.16 -1.98 6.11
N GLY A 48 2.25 -2.92 5.84
CA GLY A 48 2.62 -4.32 5.56
C GLY A 48 3.51 -4.42 4.33
N GLY A 49 4.59 -5.19 4.44
CA GLY A 49 5.62 -5.28 3.40
C GLY A 49 6.76 -4.26 3.54
N TYR A 50 6.76 -3.42 4.58
CA TYR A 50 7.94 -2.62 4.91
C TYR A 50 9.15 -3.52 5.21
N VAL A 51 10.27 -3.21 4.56
CA VAL A 51 11.53 -3.95 4.71
C VAL A 51 12.58 -3.01 5.30
N PRO A 52 13.08 -3.27 6.52
CA PRO A 52 14.13 -2.45 7.12
C PRO A 52 15.42 -2.47 6.30
N ASP A 53 16.20 -1.38 6.36
CA ASP A 53 17.47 -1.24 5.63
C ASP A 53 18.43 -2.40 5.86
N ALA A 54 18.51 -2.92 7.09
CA ALA A 54 19.36 -4.06 7.41
C ALA A 54 18.98 -5.33 6.62
N ALA A 55 17.69 -5.55 6.36
CA ALA A 55 17.22 -6.67 5.55
C ALA A 55 17.46 -6.43 4.05
N LEU A 56 17.33 -5.19 3.57
CA LEU A 56 17.69 -4.80 2.20
C LEU A 56 19.20 -4.97 1.94
N ASP A 57 20.03 -4.61 2.92
CA ASP A 57 21.48 -4.80 2.88
C ASP A 57 21.85 -6.29 2.86
N ALA A 58 21.20 -7.10 3.70
CA ALA A 58 21.39 -8.56 3.68
C ALA A 58 20.99 -9.18 2.34
N ALA A 59 19.96 -8.63 1.70
CA ALA A 59 19.54 -9.00 0.35
C ALA A 59 20.43 -8.41 -0.76
N ARG A 60 21.45 -7.61 -0.42
CA ARG A 60 22.39 -6.93 -1.34
C ARG A 60 21.72 -5.97 -2.30
N LEU A 61 20.66 -5.28 -1.88
CA LEU A 61 20.09 -4.18 -2.65
C LEU A 61 21.14 -3.04 -2.79
N PRO A 62 21.46 -2.58 -4.01
CA PRO A 62 22.41 -1.48 -4.20
C PRO A 62 22.00 -0.23 -3.41
N ARG A 63 22.96 0.53 -2.90
CA ARG A 63 22.69 1.69 -2.03
C ARG A 63 22.08 2.87 -2.79
N GLU A 64 22.30 2.93 -4.09
CA GLU A 64 21.79 3.96 -5.00
C GLU A 64 20.33 3.72 -5.36
N LYS A 65 19.81 2.51 -5.10
CA LYS A 65 18.39 2.21 -5.27
C LYS A 65 17.59 2.86 -4.15
N TRP A 66 16.45 3.42 -4.52
CA TRP A 66 15.51 3.99 -3.57
C TRP A 66 15.08 2.94 -2.53
N ARG A 67 14.95 3.38 -1.28
CA ARG A 67 14.57 2.57 -0.12
C ARG A 67 13.34 3.21 0.50
N PRO A 68 12.13 2.65 0.25
CA PRO A 68 10.89 3.22 0.76
C PRO A 68 10.89 3.30 2.29
N ALA A 69 10.59 4.47 2.81
CA ALA A 69 10.30 4.68 4.21
C ALA A 69 8.93 4.10 4.57
N VAL A 70 8.62 4.01 5.87
CA VAL A 70 7.30 3.54 6.33
C VAL A 70 6.16 4.39 5.76
N ALA A 71 6.37 5.71 5.62
CA ALA A 71 5.40 6.64 5.06
C ALA A 71 5.04 6.32 3.60
N ASP A 72 6.00 5.84 2.80
CA ASP A 72 5.79 5.48 1.39
C ASP A 72 4.80 4.33 1.23
N HIS A 73 4.64 3.47 2.24
CA HIS A 73 3.64 2.41 2.20
C HIS A 73 2.20 2.94 2.34
N TYR A 74 2.00 4.09 2.98
CA TYR A 74 0.70 4.77 2.95
C TYR A 74 0.47 5.43 1.59
N ARG A 75 1.48 6.09 1.02
CA ARG A 75 1.44 6.65 -0.35
C ARG A 75 1.14 5.57 -1.39
N PHE A 76 1.78 4.40 -1.31
CA PHE A 76 1.50 3.24 -2.16
C PHE A 76 0.01 2.87 -2.17
N VAL A 77 -0.61 2.80 -0.98
CA VAL A 77 -2.03 2.46 -0.85
C VAL A 77 -2.92 3.57 -1.43
N LEU A 78 -2.60 4.83 -1.14
CA LEU A 78 -3.38 5.99 -1.57
C LEU A 78 -3.15 6.37 -3.05
N SER A 79 -2.18 5.76 -3.72
CA SER A 79 -1.97 5.92 -5.17
C SER A 79 -3.08 5.27 -5.99
N ARG A 80 -3.91 4.41 -5.37
CA ARG A 80 -5.04 3.75 -6.01
C ARG A 80 -6.28 4.61 -5.92
N ALA A 81 -6.77 5.07 -7.07
CA ALA A 81 -7.99 5.88 -7.17
C ALA A 81 -9.26 5.21 -6.59
N ALA A 82 -9.26 3.88 -6.42
CA ALA A 82 -10.35 3.15 -5.78
C ALA A 82 -10.36 3.27 -4.24
N VAL A 83 -9.28 3.75 -3.62
CA VAL A 83 -9.11 3.87 -2.17
C VAL A 83 -9.40 5.32 -1.75
N ASP A 84 -10.34 5.50 -0.82
CA ASP A 84 -10.75 6.82 -0.32
C ASP A 84 -9.97 7.26 0.92
N GLY A 85 -9.30 6.32 1.59
CA GLY A 85 -8.49 6.64 2.76
C GLY A 85 -7.75 5.45 3.37
N VAL A 86 -6.99 5.73 4.43
CA VAL A 86 -6.27 4.72 5.21
C VAL A 86 -6.59 4.86 6.69
N LEU A 87 -6.71 3.72 7.36
CA LEU A 87 -6.65 3.64 8.81
C LEU A 87 -5.19 3.50 9.22
N CYS A 88 -4.62 4.57 9.76
CA CYS A 88 -3.26 4.63 10.25
C CYS A 88 -3.22 4.72 11.78
N THR A 89 -2.10 4.31 12.36
CA THR A 89 -1.80 4.50 13.78
C THR A 89 -0.41 5.10 13.85
N LEU A 90 -0.37 6.43 13.87
CA LEU A 90 0.85 7.21 13.95
C LEU A 90 1.11 7.54 15.43
N ALA A 91 2.33 7.30 15.90
CA ALA A 91 2.71 7.41 17.30
C ALA A 91 3.34 8.77 17.66
N SER A 92 3.67 9.60 16.66
CA SER A 92 4.32 10.89 16.89
C SER A 92 4.03 11.91 15.79
N ASN A 93 4.26 13.19 16.09
CA ASN A 93 4.17 14.26 15.09
C ASN A 93 5.16 14.05 13.93
N ALA A 94 6.36 13.52 14.21
CA ALA A 94 7.34 13.22 13.17
C ALA A 94 6.82 12.18 12.15
N GLU A 95 6.01 11.22 12.60
CA GLU A 95 5.35 10.26 11.70
C GLU A 95 4.22 10.90 10.89
N VAL A 96 3.51 11.89 11.47
CA VAL A 96 2.52 12.70 10.73
C VAL A 96 3.20 13.51 9.65
N ASP A 97 4.29 14.21 9.99
CA ASP A 97 5.05 15.04 9.04
C ASP A 97 5.65 14.19 7.91
N ALA A 98 6.15 13.00 8.22
CA ALA A 98 6.66 12.05 7.23
C ALA A 98 5.56 11.55 6.29
N LEU A 99 4.36 11.26 6.82
CA LEU A 99 3.22 10.90 5.98
C LEU A 99 2.81 12.06 5.06
N CYS A 100 2.68 13.28 5.59
CA CYS A 100 2.35 14.45 4.78
C CYS A 100 3.38 14.66 3.66
N SER A 101 4.67 14.57 3.98
CA SER A 101 5.75 14.72 3.01
C SER A 101 5.68 13.66 1.90
N ALA A 102 5.39 12.40 2.25
CA ALA A 102 5.19 11.34 1.26
C ALA A 102 3.96 11.60 0.37
N LEU A 103 2.88 12.18 0.90
CA LEU A 103 1.70 12.53 0.11
C LEU A 103 1.94 13.73 -0.81
N ASP A 104 2.79 14.68 -0.42
CA ASP A 104 3.18 15.83 -1.24
C ASP A 104 3.93 15.42 -2.53
N GLU A 105 4.56 14.24 -2.55
CA GLU A 105 5.16 13.66 -3.76
C GLU A 105 4.12 13.19 -4.79
N GLY A 106 2.83 13.12 -4.41
CA GLY A 106 1.74 12.68 -5.25
C GLY A 106 1.64 11.15 -5.39
N PRO A 107 0.72 10.65 -6.23
CA PRO A 107 0.57 9.22 -6.48
C PRO A 107 1.86 8.60 -7.04
N MET A 108 2.14 7.37 -6.64
CA MET A 108 3.24 6.58 -7.19
C MET A 108 2.97 6.21 -8.66
N THR A 109 4.04 6.12 -9.45
CA THR A 109 3.96 5.52 -10.78
C THR A 109 3.81 4.00 -10.69
N GLU A 110 3.37 3.36 -11.76
CA GLU A 110 3.24 1.90 -11.80
C GLU A 110 4.59 1.20 -11.56
N GLU A 111 5.71 1.78 -12.03
CA GLU A 111 7.05 1.26 -11.77
C GLU A 111 7.43 1.34 -10.29
N GLU A 112 7.12 2.46 -9.62
CA GLU A 112 7.35 2.62 -8.17
C GLU A 112 6.52 1.61 -7.37
N GLU A 113 5.26 1.43 -7.72
CA GLU A 113 4.37 0.48 -7.06
C GLU A 113 4.85 -0.97 -7.22
N GLN A 114 5.22 -1.37 -8.44
CA GLN A 114 5.80 -2.69 -8.71
C GLN A 114 7.12 -2.88 -7.97
N TYR A 115 7.94 -1.84 -7.87
CA TYR A 115 9.20 -1.87 -7.11
C TYR A 115 8.96 -2.10 -5.62
N VAL A 116 8.02 -1.37 -5.00
CA VAL A 116 7.67 -1.54 -3.58
C VAL A 116 7.12 -2.94 -3.30
N VAL A 117 6.26 -3.49 -4.17
CA VAL A 117 5.78 -4.88 -4.08
C VAL A 117 6.94 -5.88 -4.22
N GLY A 118 7.85 -5.65 -5.16
CA GLY A 118 9.05 -6.46 -5.36
C GLY A 118 9.95 -6.49 -4.11
N LEU A 119 10.16 -5.34 -3.47
CA LEU A 119 10.89 -5.26 -2.20
C LEU A 119 10.18 -6.02 -1.08
N ALA A 120 8.85 -5.89 -0.95
CA ALA A 120 8.08 -6.65 0.04
C ALA A 120 8.22 -8.17 -0.15
N HIS A 121 8.19 -8.64 -1.41
CA HIS A 121 8.43 -10.05 -1.72
C HIS A 121 9.87 -10.49 -1.45
N LEU A 122 10.86 -9.63 -1.71
CA LEU A 122 12.25 -9.87 -1.36
C LEU A 122 12.42 -10.01 0.17
N GLY A 123 11.86 -9.09 0.95
CA GLY A 123 11.90 -9.13 2.41
C GLY A 123 11.17 -10.33 3.01
N ALA A 124 10.10 -10.80 2.37
CA ALA A 124 9.39 -12.02 2.74
C ALA A 124 10.06 -13.32 2.26
N GLY A 125 11.21 -13.24 1.57
CA GLY A 125 11.91 -14.40 0.98
C GLY A 125 11.16 -15.07 -0.18
N ARG A 126 10.16 -14.41 -0.75
CA ARG A 126 9.36 -14.88 -1.90
C ARG A 126 9.97 -14.49 -3.25
N ALA A 127 10.97 -13.61 -3.25
CA ALA A 127 11.76 -13.23 -4.42
C ALA A 127 13.26 -13.24 -4.09
N ARG A 128 14.11 -13.29 -5.13
CA ARG A 128 15.56 -13.09 -5.03
C ARG A 128 15.95 -12.06 -6.08
N LEU A 129 16.90 -11.18 -5.77
CA LEU A 129 17.53 -10.33 -6.78
C LEU A 129 18.19 -11.27 -7.81
N GLY A 130 17.75 -11.21 -9.07
CA GLY A 130 18.36 -11.95 -10.16
C GLY A 130 19.83 -11.54 -10.31
N GLY A 131 20.70 -12.53 -10.55
CA GLY A 131 22.11 -12.29 -10.90
C GLY A 131 22.27 -11.80 -12.32
#